data_AF-A0A7X5WR85-F1
#
_entry.id   AF-A0A7X5WR85-F1
#
_cell.length_a   1.000
_cell.length_b   1.000
_cell.length_c   1.000
_cell.angle_alpha   90.00
_cell.angle_beta   90.00
_cell.angle_gamma   90.00
#
_symmetry.space_group_name_H-M   'P 1'
#
loop_
_entity.id
_entity.type
_entity.pdbx_description
1 polymer ?
#
loop_
_entity_poly.entity_id
_entity_poly.type
_entity_poly.pdbx_seq_one_letter_code
_entity_poly.pdbx_strand_id
1 'polypeptide(L)' 'SSGGATLAAMSKILQGFDLGSLTWHGAEHTHLLAEAWKRAYADRNDYLADPDFVDMPLERMISAEYGAER' A
#
# COMPACT_ATOMS: atom_id res chain seq x y z
N SER A 1 -10.95 -10.32 -5.89
CA SER A 1 -10.64 -8.92 -6.27
C SER A 1 -9.57 -8.39 -5.32
N SER A 2 -8.52 -7.74 -5.82
CA SER A 2 -7.36 -7.28 -5.02
C SER A 2 -7.36 -5.80 -4.63
N GLY A 3 -8.36 -5.03 -5.09
CA GLY A 3 -8.38 -3.56 -4.92
C GLY A 3 -8.38 -3.10 -3.47
N GLY A 4 -9.23 -3.69 -2.62
CA GLY A 4 -9.35 -3.30 -1.21
C GLY A 4 -8.06 -3.52 -0.41
N ALA A 5 -7.45 -4.70 -0.57
CA ALA A 5 -6.17 -5.02 0.10
C ALA A 5 -5.03 -4.12 -0.39
N THR A 6 -4.99 -3.81 -1.69
CA THR A 6 -3.96 -2.92 -2.26
C THR A 6 -4.09 -1.50 -1.72
N LEU A 7 -5.32 -0.95 -1.69
CA LEU A 7 -5.58 0.37 -1.12
C LEU A 7 -5.26 0.45 0.38
N ALA A 8 -5.56 -0.62 1.13
CA ALA A 8 -5.23 -0.70 2.55
C ALA A 8 -3.72 -0.71 2.77
N ALA A 9 -2.98 -1.53 2.02
CA ALA A 9 -1.51 -1.58 2.09
C ALA A 9 -0.88 -0.21 1.76
N MET A 10 -1.34 0.45 0.69
CA MET A 10 -0.91 1.83 0.36
C MET A 10 -1.16 2.81 1.51
N SER A 11 -2.35 2.73 2.14
CA SER A 11 -2.70 3.60 3.26
C SER A 11 -1.78 3.36 4.46
N LYS A 12 -1.32 2.13 4.70
CA LYS A 12 -0.37 1.80 5.77
C LYS A 12 1.02 2.35 5.52
N ILE A 13 1.49 2.34 4.28
CA ILE A 13 2.76 3.01 3.90
C ILE A 13 2.64 4.53 4.13
N LEU A 14 1.55 5.13 3.65
CA LEU A 14 1.35 6.58 3.71
C LEU A 14 1.10 7.11 5.13
N GLN A 15 0.76 6.27 6.10
CA GLN A 15 0.57 6.66 7.51
C GLN A 15 1.84 7.24 8.16
N GLY A 16 3.03 6.96 7.60
CA GLY A 16 4.29 7.54 8.08
C GLY A 16 4.54 9.00 7.66
N PHE A 17 3.67 9.58 6.82
CA PHE A 17 3.89 10.89 6.21
C PHE A 17 2.75 11.86 6.52
N ASP A 18 3.09 13.12 6.82
CA ASP A 18 2.10 14.20 6.94
C ASP A 18 1.74 14.76 5.56
N LEU A 19 0.92 13.99 4.82
CA LEU A 19 0.45 14.39 3.49
C LEU A 19 -0.36 15.70 3.50
N GLY A 20 -0.99 16.04 4.62
CA GLY A 20 -1.82 17.24 4.76
C GLY A 20 -1.00 18.54 4.77
N SER A 21 0.26 18.45 5.17
CA SER A 21 1.21 19.58 5.10
C SER A 21 1.71 19.89 3.69
N LEU A 22 1.55 18.94 2.74
CA LEU A 22 2.09 19.06 1.40
C LEU A 22 1.11 19.78 0.46
N THR A 23 1.66 20.45 -0.55
CA THR A 23 0.83 21.01 -1.62
C THR A 23 0.12 19.88 -2.35
N TRP A 24 -1.22 19.94 -2.40
CA TRP A 24 -2.01 18.97 -3.14
C TRP A 24 -1.54 18.88 -4.59
N HIS A 25 -1.22 17.67 -5.05
CA HIS A 25 -0.61 17.40 -6.37
C HIS A 25 0.74 18.09 -6.62
N GLY A 26 1.40 18.62 -5.58
CA GLY A 26 2.79 19.04 -5.66
C GLY A 26 3.73 17.86 -5.92
N ALA A 27 4.99 18.16 -6.26
CA ALA A 27 5.97 17.14 -6.61
C ALA A 27 6.19 16.11 -5.49
N GLU A 28 6.33 16.57 -4.25
CA GLU A 28 6.55 15.69 -3.09
C GLU A 28 5.32 14.83 -2.78
N HIS A 29 4.12 15.43 -2.73
CA HIS A 29 2.87 14.71 -2.55
C HIS A 29 2.70 13.61 -3.61
N THR A 30 2.92 13.96 -4.88
CA THR A 30 2.80 13.02 -6.00
C THR A 30 3.85 11.92 -5.93
N HIS A 31 5.08 12.26 -5.53
CA HIS A 31 6.16 11.29 -5.36
C HIS A 31 5.83 10.25 -4.29
N LEU A 32 5.38 10.69 -3.11
CA LEU A 32 5.00 9.78 -2.02
C LEU A 32 3.86 8.85 -2.43
N LEU A 33 2.84 9.38 -3.11
CA LEU A 33 1.78 8.53 -3.67
C LEU A 33 2.35 7.54 -4.67
N ALA A 34 3.12 7.97 -5.67
CA ALA A 34 3.66 7.07 -6.68
C ALA A 34 4.51 5.93 -6.06
N GLU A 35 5.35 6.25 -5.08
CA GLU A 35 6.20 5.28 -4.40
C GLU A 35 5.42 4.30 -3.52
N ALA A 36 4.36 4.76 -2.82
CA ALA A 36 3.47 3.88 -2.05
C ALA A 36 2.68 2.93 -2.96
N TRP A 37 2.14 3.45 -4.07
CA TRP A 37 1.42 2.64 -5.06
C TRP A 37 2.34 1.58 -5.67
N LYS A 38 3.53 1.98 -6.11
CA LYS A 38 4.52 1.06 -6.69
C LYS A 38 4.80 -0.15 -5.80
N ARG A 39 4.98 0.08 -4.49
CA ARG A 39 5.23 -0.97 -3.49
C ARG A 39 4.01 -1.87 -3.27
N ALA A 40 2.82 -1.27 -3.10
CA ALA A 40 1.61 -2.04 -2.87
C ALA A 40 1.20 -2.88 -4.09
N TYR A 41 1.45 -2.38 -5.31
CA TYR A 41 1.21 -3.15 -6.53
C TYR A 41 2.22 -4.27 -6.72
N ALA A 42 3.47 -4.11 -6.28
CA ALA A 42 4.43 -5.22 -6.23
C ALA A 42 3.91 -6.33 -5.32
N ASP A 43 3.53 -6.00 -4.09
CA ASP A 43 2.99 -6.98 -3.13
C ASP A 43 1.68 -7.60 -3.59
N ARG A 44 0.80 -6.83 -4.24
CA ARG A 44 -0.40 -7.35 -4.89
C ARG A 44 -0.06 -8.46 -5.88
N ASN A 45 0.95 -8.24 -6.72
CA ASN A 45 1.31 -9.18 -7.78
C ASN A 45 1.99 -10.43 -7.23
N ASP A 46 2.71 -10.31 -6.12
CA ASP A 46 3.41 -11.43 -5.49
C ASP A 46 2.49 -12.27 -4.59
N TYR A 47 1.50 -11.66 -3.93
CA TYR A 47 0.73 -12.31 -2.87
C TYR A 47 -0.76 -12.48 -3.15
N LEU A 48 -1.39 -11.64 -3.98
CA LEU A 48 -2.85 -11.67 -4.14
C LEU A 48 -3.28 -12.55 -5.31
N ALA A 49 -4.04 -13.59 -4.99
CA ALA A 49 -4.62 -14.56 -5.92
C ALA A 49 -6.10 -14.83 -5.59
N ASP A 50 -6.65 -15.89 -6.15
CA ASP A 50 -7.99 -16.37 -5.80
C ASP A 50 -7.94 -17.04 -4.40
N PRO A 51 -8.68 -16.50 -3.40
CA PRO A 51 -8.67 -17.05 -2.03
C PRO A 51 -9.20 -18.49 -1.94
N ASP A 52 -9.97 -18.96 -2.93
CA ASP A 52 -10.44 -20.36 -2.94
C ASP A 52 -9.29 -21.36 -3.24
N PHE A 53 -8.15 -20.86 -3.70
CA PHE A 53 -7.02 -21.66 -4.17
C PHE A 53 -5.70 -21.38 -3.45
N VAL A 54 -5.54 -20.21 -2.83
CA VAL A 54 -4.28 -19.77 -2.21
C VAL A 54 -4.53 -19.05 -0.90
N ASP A 55 -3.80 -19.45 0.14
CA ASP A 55 -3.74 -18.71 1.40
C ASP A 55 -2.89 -17.45 1.23
N MET A 56 -3.54 -16.29 1.33
CA MET A 56 -2.89 -14.99 1.17
C MET A 56 -2.57 -14.37 2.54
N PRO A 57 -1.38 -13.76 2.73
CA PRO A 57 -0.98 -13.13 3.98
C PRO A 57 -1.63 -11.74 4.19
N LEU A 58 -2.95 -11.65 4.06
CA LEU A 58 -3.69 -10.37 4.04
C LEU A 58 -3.46 -9.53 5.30
N GLU A 59 -3.54 -10.14 6.49
CA GLU A 59 -3.37 -9.42 7.75
C GLU A 59 -2.00 -8.74 7.86
N ARG A 60 -0.94 -9.45 7.43
CA ARG A 60 0.41 -8.88 7.35
C ARG A 60 0.46 -7.74 6.34
N MET A 61 -0.07 -7.96 5.13
CA MET A 61 -0.03 -6.96 4.05
C MET A 61 -0.70 -5.63 4.42
N ILE A 62 -1.72 -5.67 5.29
CA ILE A 62 -2.46 -4.48 5.73
C ILE A 62 -2.12 -4.04 7.16
N SER A 63 -1.05 -4.58 7.76
CA SER A 63 -0.59 -4.18 9.09
C SER A 63 0.16 -2.84 9.06
N ALA A 64 0.18 -2.13 10.19
CA ALA A 64 0.91 -0.87 10.29
C ALA A 64 2.43 -1.11 10.32
N GLU A 65 2.84 -2.17 11.00
CA GLU A 65 4.23 -2.60 11.14
C GLU A 65 4.84 -2.87 9.76
N TYR A 66 4.15 -3.68 8.95
CA TYR A 66 4.62 -3.98 7.60
C TYR A 66 4.60 -2.76 6.68
N GLY A 67 3.58 -1.90 6.79
CA GLY A 67 3.52 -0.65 6.03
C GLY A 67 4.70 0.28 6.33
N ALA A 68 5.16 0.33 7.58
CA ALA A 68 6.32 1.15 7.98
C ALA A 68 7.67 0.61 7.47
N GLU A 69 7.75 -0.67 7.12
CA GLU A 69 8.95 -1.30 6.55
C GLU A 69 9.09 -1.10 5.03
N ARG A 70 8.03 -0.68 4.35
CA ARG A 70 7.98 -0.56 2.87
C ARG A 70 8.29 0.84 2.39
#